data_AF-A0A1C5JDP7-F1
#
_entry.id   AF-A0A1C5JDP7-F1
#
_cell.length_a   1.000
_cell.length_b   1.000
_cell.length_c   1.000
_cell.angle_alpha   90.00
_cell.angle_beta   90.00
_cell.angle_gamma   90.00
#
_symmetry.space_group_name_H-M   'P 1'
#
loop_
_entity.id
_entity.type
_entity.pdbx_description
1 polymer ?
#
loop_
_entity_poly.entity_id
_entity_poly.type
_entity_poly.pdbx_seq_one_letter_code
_entity_poly.pdbx_strand_id
1 'polypeptide(L)'
;MTDPAVTAALLIRLAELVADLPAAEVAALAEGRARLAVVPVTAPPAGARPPAPRRPVAPVVDPDRAVAALAALSTRQDGTAYLAGWSGRDLRALAARLGLRGVAGIRKAELVERIVEATVGFRVNSTAIRQL
;
A
#
# COMPACT_ATOMS: atom_id res chain seq x y z
N MET A 1 -23.92 2.30 -33.87
CA MET A 1 -23.39 0.92 -33.82
C MET A 1 -21.89 1.02 -33.63
N THR A 2 -21.35 0.50 -32.54
CA THR A 2 -19.89 0.38 -32.36
C THR A 2 -19.33 -0.57 -33.41
N ASP A 3 -18.22 -0.19 -34.04
CA ASP A 3 -17.55 -1.03 -35.03
C ASP A 3 -17.02 -2.31 -34.33
N PRO A 4 -17.39 -3.51 -34.81
CA PRO A 4 -16.95 -4.76 -34.21
C PRO A 4 -15.43 -4.94 -34.26
N ALA A 5 -14.74 -4.41 -35.27
CA ALA A 5 -13.29 -4.48 -35.38
C ALA A 5 -12.60 -3.60 -34.32
N VAL A 6 -13.15 -2.40 -34.07
CA VAL A 6 -12.68 -1.50 -33.01
C VAL A 6 -12.89 -2.13 -31.63
N THR A 7 -14.03 -2.80 -31.43
CA THR A 7 -14.34 -3.49 -30.17
C THR A 7 -13.37 -4.66 -29.92
N ALA A 8 -13.10 -5.46 -30.95
CA ALA A 8 -12.15 -6.58 -30.85
C ALA A 8 -10.72 -6.09 -30.54
N ALA A 9 -10.26 -5.03 -31.22
CA ALA A 9 -8.95 -4.44 -30.97
C ALA A 9 -8.81 -3.92 -29.53
N LEU A 10 -9.86 -3.31 -28.98
CA LEU A 10 -9.88 -2.85 -27.59
C LEU A 10 -9.77 -4.02 -26.60
N LEU A 11 -10.50 -5.12 -26.83
CA LEU A 11 -10.45 -6.29 -25.96
C LEU A 11 -9.07 -6.97 -25.97
N ILE A 12 -8.44 -7.05 -27.13
CA ILE A 12 -7.06 -7.54 -27.26
C ILE A 12 -6.12 -6.67 -26.43
N ARG A 13 -6.23 -5.34 -26.58
CA ARG A 13 -5.35 -4.41 -25.86
C ARG A 13 -5.57 -4.43 -24.34
N LEU A 14 -6.82 -4.64 -23.90
CA LEU A 14 -7.15 -4.84 -22.49
C LEU A 14 -6.57 -6.15 -21.95
N ALA A 15 -6.60 -7.24 -22.74
CA ALA A 15 -6.03 -8.51 -22.33
C ALA A 15 -4.50 -8.42 -22.15
N GLU A 16 -3.81 -7.76 -23.07
CA GLU A 16 -2.37 -7.47 -22.94
C GLU A 16 -2.08 -6.65 -21.67
N LEU A 17 -2.83 -5.58 -21.45
CA LEU A 17 -2.66 -4.73 -20.27
C LEU A 17 -2.83 -5.55 -18.98
N VAL A 18 -3.87 -6.37 -18.89
CA VAL A 18 -4.15 -7.19 -17.70
C VAL A 18 -3.10 -8.28 -17.50
N ALA A 19 -2.52 -8.84 -18.58
CA ALA A 19 -1.45 -9.83 -18.50
C ALA A 19 -0.16 -9.26 -17.89
N ASP A 20 0.11 -7.98 -18.11
CA ASP A 20 1.28 -7.27 -17.57
C ASP A 20 1.04 -6.72 -16.14
N LEU A 21 -0.19 -6.77 -15.63
CA LEU A 21 -0.52 -6.28 -14.29
C LEU A 21 -0.06 -7.24 -13.18
N PRO A 22 0.36 -6.73 -12.01
CA PRO A 22 0.61 -7.56 -10.84
C PRO A 22 -0.64 -8.35 -10.43
N ALA A 23 -0.49 -9.62 -10.04
CA ALA A 23 -1.61 -10.48 -9.65
C ALA A 23 -2.52 -9.88 -8.57
N ALA A 24 -1.95 -9.09 -7.65
CA ALA A 24 -2.71 -8.39 -6.61
C ALA A 24 -3.63 -7.29 -7.16
N GLU A 25 -3.23 -6.63 -8.25
CA GLU A 25 -4.03 -5.59 -8.91
C GLU A 25 -5.12 -6.23 -9.79
N VAL A 26 -4.81 -7.34 -10.47
CA VAL A 26 -5.82 -8.14 -11.20
C VAL A 26 -6.90 -8.65 -10.24
N ALA A 27 -6.52 -9.16 -9.06
CA ALA A 27 -7.47 -9.56 -8.03
C ALA A 27 -8.31 -8.38 -7.53
N ALA A 28 -7.71 -7.20 -7.33
CA ALA A 28 -8.44 -6.00 -6.95
C ALA A 28 -9.45 -5.54 -8.02
N LEU A 29 -9.14 -5.72 -9.30
CA LEU A 29 -10.07 -5.46 -10.41
C LEU A 29 -11.21 -6.48 -10.41
N ALA A 30 -10.92 -7.78 -10.25
CA ALA A 30 -11.92 -8.85 -10.21
C ALA A 30 -12.89 -8.72 -9.03
N GLU A 31 -12.40 -8.24 -7.88
CA GLU A 31 -13.20 -7.99 -6.68
C GLU A 31 -13.90 -6.62 -6.69
N GLY A 32 -13.73 -5.81 -7.74
CA GLY A 32 -14.32 -4.47 -7.84
C GLY A 32 -13.70 -3.42 -6.91
N ARG A 33 -12.57 -3.73 -6.27
CA ARG A 33 -11.80 -2.79 -5.42
C ARG A 33 -10.93 -1.82 -6.23
N ALA A 34 -10.72 -2.09 -7.51
CA ALA A 34 -10.02 -1.24 -8.47
C ALA A 34 -10.85 -1.01 -9.73
N ARG A 35 -10.52 0.04 -10.50
CA ARG A 35 -11.14 0.36 -11.79
C ARG A 35 -10.10 0.84 -12.79
N LEU A 36 -10.28 0.49 -14.06
CA LEU A 36 -9.48 1.04 -15.17
C LEU A 36 -10.11 2.35 -15.65
N ALA A 37 -9.28 3.37 -15.88
CA ALA A 37 -9.69 4.66 -16.41
C ALA A 37 -8.89 5.00 -17.67
N VAL A 38 -9.58 5.33 -18.76
CA VAL A 38 -8.95 5.79 -19.99
C VAL A 38 -8.80 7.31 -19.90
N VAL A 39 -7.56 7.79 -19.84
CA VAL A 39 -7.26 9.23 -19.78
C VAL A 39 -6.73 9.66 -21.14
N PRO A 40 -7.38 10.60 -21.84
CA PRO A 40 -6.85 11.17 -23.06
C PRO A 40 -5.52 11.87 -22.75
N VAL A 41 -4.45 11.47 -23.45
CA VAL A 41 -3.18 12.21 -23.41
C VAL A 41 -3.33 13.39 -24.35
N THR A 42 -4.01 14.44 -23.91
CA THR A 42 -3.95 15.73 -24.62
C THR A 42 -2.62 16.39 -24.27
N ALA A 43 -1.88 16.83 -25.29
CA ALA A 43 -0.69 17.65 -25.06
C ALA A 43 -1.11 18.88 -24.22
N PRO A 44 -0.41 19.20 -23.13
CA PRO A 44 -0.83 20.28 -22.26
C PRO A 44 -0.76 21.62 -23.01
N PRO A 45 -1.75 22.51 -22.84
CA PRO A 45 -1.68 23.86 -23.41
C PRO A 45 -0.46 24.59 -22.82
N ALA A 46 0.37 25.15 -23.70
CA ALA A 46 1.52 25.97 -23.33
C ALA A 46 1.04 27.19 -22.52
N GLY A 47 1.17 27.12 -21.19
CA GLY A 47 0.68 28.15 -20.27
C GLY A 47 -0.05 27.62 -19.04
N ALA A 48 -0.41 26.32 -19.01
CA ALA A 48 -0.81 25.70 -17.75
C ALA A 48 0.41 25.59 -16.84
N ARG A 49 0.41 26.36 -15.75
CA ARG A 49 1.35 26.19 -14.63
C ARG A 49 1.46 24.69 -14.34
N PRO A 50 2.69 24.13 -14.27
CA PRO A 50 2.85 22.70 -14.04
C PRO A 50 1.99 22.31 -12.85
N PRO A 51 1.13 21.28 -12.96
CA PRO A 51 0.42 20.80 -11.79
C PRO A 51 1.50 20.49 -10.77
N ALA A 52 1.40 21.11 -9.58
CA ALA A 52 2.25 20.75 -8.46
C ALA A 52 2.32 19.23 -8.42
N PRO A 53 3.52 18.62 -8.30
CA PRO A 53 3.67 17.18 -8.41
C PRO A 53 2.56 16.55 -7.60
N ARG A 54 1.66 15.83 -8.29
CA ARG A 54 0.57 15.13 -7.62
C ARG A 54 1.28 14.27 -6.60
N ARG A 55 1.16 14.68 -5.33
CA ARG A 55 1.66 13.90 -4.20
C ARG A 55 1.19 12.49 -4.50
N PRO A 56 2.10 11.50 -4.63
CA PRO A 56 1.69 10.13 -4.90
C PRO A 56 0.55 9.86 -3.94
N VAL A 57 -0.61 9.46 -4.49
CA VAL A 57 -1.75 9.02 -3.69
C VAL A 57 -1.11 7.98 -2.79
N ALA A 58 -0.95 8.33 -1.51
CA ALA A 58 -0.31 7.44 -0.56
C ALA A 58 -1.04 6.12 -0.75
N PRO A 59 -0.33 5.01 -1.01
CA PRO A 59 -0.99 3.72 -1.15
C PRO A 59 -1.98 3.65 0.01
N VAL A 60 -3.26 3.42 -0.27
CA VAL A 60 -4.25 3.21 0.79
C VAL A 60 -3.70 2.00 1.53
N VAL A 61 -2.95 2.26 2.60
CA VAL A 61 -2.14 1.20 3.18
C VAL A 61 -3.12 0.35 3.92
N ASP A 62 -3.40 -0.81 3.33
CA ASP A 62 -4.15 -1.84 3.99
C ASP A 62 -3.38 -2.22 5.27
N PRO A 63 -3.94 -1.93 6.46
CA PRO A 63 -3.26 -2.20 7.72
C PRO A 63 -2.96 -3.69 7.90
N ASP A 64 -3.77 -4.60 7.33
CA ASP A 64 -3.52 -6.04 7.41
C ASP A 64 -2.32 -6.46 6.55
N ARG A 65 -2.23 -5.91 5.33
CA ARG A 65 -1.07 -6.13 4.45
C ARG A 65 0.21 -5.56 5.06
N ALA A 66 0.11 -4.44 5.76
CA ALA A 66 1.25 -3.83 6.44
C ALA A 66 1.71 -4.60 7.67
N VAL A 67 0.79 -5.22 8.43
CA VAL A 67 1.16 -6.17 9.48
C VAL A 67 1.92 -7.35 8.87
N ALA A 68 1.46 -7.90 7.74
CA ALA A 68 2.15 -8.98 7.04
C ALA A 68 3.53 -8.57 6.48
N ALA A 69 3.66 -7.34 5.97
CA ALA A 69 4.92 -6.80 5.48
C ALA A 69 5.92 -6.56 6.62
N LEU A 70 5.49 -5.91 7.71
CA LEU A 70 6.29 -5.76 8.92
C LEU A 70 6.66 -7.10 9.53
N ALA A 71 5.78 -8.09 9.41
CA ALA A 71 6.03 -9.46 9.80
C ALA A 71 7.11 -10.18 8.95
N ALA A 72 7.25 -9.82 7.67
CA ALA A 72 8.30 -10.38 6.82
C ALA A 72 9.67 -9.71 7.08
N LEU A 73 9.68 -8.47 7.57
CA LEU A 73 10.92 -7.75 7.88
C LEU A 73 11.59 -8.34 9.12
N SER A 74 12.89 -8.61 8.99
CA SER A 74 13.68 -9.32 10.01
C SER A 74 14.40 -8.38 10.97
N THR A 75 14.44 -7.07 10.69
CA THR A 75 15.19 -6.10 11.49
C THR A 75 14.34 -4.90 11.92
N ARG A 76 14.63 -4.35 13.10
CA ARG A 76 13.97 -3.13 13.59
C ARG A 76 14.25 -1.94 12.68
N GLN A 77 15.46 -1.84 12.13
CA GLN A 77 15.86 -0.75 11.25
C GLN A 77 15.00 -0.72 9.98
N ASP A 78 14.75 -1.89 9.37
CA ASP A 78 13.90 -1.97 8.17
C ASP A 78 12.45 -1.63 8.47
N GLY A 79 11.91 -2.09 9.62
CA GLY A 79 10.57 -1.71 10.06
C GLY A 79 10.43 -0.20 10.31
N THR A 80 11.47 0.43 10.88
CA THR A 80 11.50 1.88 11.13
C THR A 80 11.56 2.66 9.81
N ALA A 81 12.39 2.23 8.86
CA ALA A 81 12.49 2.82 7.53
C ALA A 81 11.17 2.69 6.74
N TYR A 82 10.51 1.54 6.84
CA TYR A 82 9.21 1.28 6.22
C TYR A 82 8.11 2.20 6.76
N LEU A 83 8.13 2.48 8.07
CA LEU A 83 7.13 3.32 8.74
C LEU A 83 7.46 4.82 8.74
N ALA A 84 8.69 5.21 8.39
CA ALA A 84 9.11 6.61 8.37
C ALA A 84 8.25 7.48 7.45
N GLY A 85 7.85 6.93 6.29
CA GLY A 85 7.01 7.60 5.28
C GLY A 85 5.52 7.71 5.63
N TRP A 86 5.05 7.05 6.69
CA TRP A 86 3.64 6.94 6.98
C TRP A 86 3.06 8.16 7.70
N SER A 87 1.76 8.40 7.51
CA SER A 87 1.06 9.44 8.26
C SER A 87 0.77 8.98 9.69
N GLY A 88 0.67 9.92 10.63
CA GLY A 88 0.31 9.61 12.01
C GLY A 88 -1.10 9.01 12.16
N ARG A 89 -1.98 9.17 11.15
CA ARG A 89 -3.28 8.51 11.11
C ARG A 89 -3.12 7.02 10.78
N ASP A 90 -2.31 6.70 9.79
CA ASP A 90 -2.09 5.32 9.32
C ASP A 90 -1.33 4.50 10.37
N LEU A 91 -0.35 5.11 11.05
CA LEU A 91 0.35 4.49 12.17
C LEU A 91 -0.60 4.15 13.34
N ARG A 92 -1.59 5.01 13.62
CA ARG A 92 -2.58 4.73 14.66
C ARG A 92 -3.56 3.64 14.24
N ALA A 93 -3.98 3.62 12.98
CA ALA A 93 -4.81 2.55 12.44
C ALA A 93 -4.08 1.19 12.53
N LEU A 94 -2.79 1.17 12.19
CA LEU A 94 -1.93 0.00 12.32
C LEU A 94 -1.77 -0.44 13.77
N ALA A 95 -1.52 0.49 14.69
CA ALA A 95 -1.42 0.20 16.12
C ALA A 95 -2.74 -0.34 16.72
N ALA A 96 -3.89 0.22 16.31
CA ALA A 96 -5.20 -0.28 16.71
C ALA A 96 -5.43 -1.71 16.22
N ARG A 97 -4.99 -2.02 14.99
CA ARG A 97 -5.07 -3.37 14.42
C ARG A 97 -4.19 -4.38 15.16
N LEU A 98 -3.02 -3.95 15.60
CA LEU A 98 -2.11 -4.73 16.46
C LEU A 98 -2.59 -4.85 17.92
N GLY A 99 -3.73 -4.24 18.28
CA GLY A 99 -4.27 -4.29 19.64
C GLY A 99 -3.48 -3.45 20.66
N LEU A 100 -2.62 -2.54 20.21
CA LEU A 100 -1.82 -1.69 21.08
C LEU A 100 -2.70 -0.65 21.78
N ARG A 101 -2.73 -0.69 23.12
CA ARG A 101 -3.46 0.27 23.96
C ARG A 101 -2.59 1.47 24.33
N GLY A 102 -3.22 2.64 24.48
CA GLY A 102 -2.53 3.87 24.90
C GLY A 102 -1.73 4.58 23.79
N VAL A 103 -2.09 4.37 22.52
CA VAL A 103 -1.44 5.01 21.35
C VAL A 103 -2.08 6.34 20.93
N ALA A 104 -3.16 6.75 21.61
CA ALA A 104 -3.83 8.02 21.42
C ALA A 104 -3.10 9.12 22.22
N GLY A 105 -2.14 9.79 21.57
CA GLY A 105 -1.46 10.98 22.15
C GLY A 105 0.07 10.93 22.13
N ILE A 106 0.67 9.77 21.89
CA ILE A 106 2.12 9.61 21.76
C ILE A 106 2.66 10.19 20.45
N ARG A 107 3.95 10.57 20.48
CA ARG A 107 4.62 11.17 19.32
C ARG A 107 4.81 10.14 18.21
N LYS A 108 4.91 10.59 16.96
CA LYS A 108 5.08 9.72 15.78
C LYS A 108 6.27 8.75 15.95
N ALA A 109 7.40 9.22 16.49
CA ALA A 109 8.59 8.40 16.72
C ALA A 109 8.34 7.27 17.74
N GLU A 110 7.74 7.59 18.89
CA GLU A 110 7.38 6.62 19.94
C GLU A 110 6.34 5.60 19.44
N LEU A 111 5.41 6.04 18.58
CA LEU A 111 4.41 5.16 17.97
C LEU A 111 5.06 4.14 17.02
N VAL A 112 6.05 4.57 16.23
CA VAL A 112 6.81 3.66 15.35
C VAL A 112 7.60 2.65 16.17
N GLU A 113 8.28 3.09 17.24
CA GLU A 113 9.05 2.21 18.11
C GLU A 113 8.18 1.11 18.73
N ARG A 114 7.00 1.47 19.26
CA ARG A 114 6.03 0.50 19.81
C ARG A 114 5.49 -0.48 18.79
N ILE A 115 5.24 -0.03 17.57
CA ILE A 115 4.76 -0.91 16.48
C ILE A 115 5.86 -1.92 16.10
N VAL A 116 7.11 -1.47 16.00
CA VAL A 116 8.26 -2.33 15.70
C VAL A 116 8.53 -3.30 16.85
N GLU A 117 8.46 -2.85 18.10
CA GLU A 117 8.62 -3.70 19.29
C GLU A 117 7.54 -4.78 19.36
N ALA A 118 6.28 -4.44 19.10
CA ALA A 118 5.17 -5.39 19.12
C ALA A 118 5.23 -6.43 17.99
N THR A 119 5.83 -6.11 16.85
CA THR A 119 5.88 -6.99 15.66
C THR A 119 7.17 -7.83 15.59
N VAL A 120 8.31 -7.23 15.96
CA VAL A 120 9.62 -7.88 15.96
C VAL A 120 9.92 -8.53 17.31
N GLY A 121 9.53 -7.90 18.43
CA GLY A 121 9.75 -8.41 19.78
C GLY A 121 8.93 -9.66 20.12
N PHE A 122 7.71 -9.77 19.59
CA PHE A 122 6.87 -10.97 19.80
C PHE A 122 7.47 -12.23 19.14
N ARG A 123 8.27 -12.05 18.06
CA ARG A 123 9.00 -13.15 17.43
C ARG A 123 10.21 -13.56 18.24
N VAL A 124 11.02 -12.63 18.73
CA VAL A 124 12.21 -12.98 19.53
C VAL A 124 11.81 -13.81 20.76
N ASN A 125 10.68 -13.47 21.39
CA ASN A 125 10.12 -14.25 22.51
C ASN A 125 9.54 -15.61 22.04
N SER A 126 8.82 -15.64 20.91
CA SER A 126 8.26 -16.88 20.35
C SER A 126 9.32 -17.83 19.78
N THR A 127 10.44 -17.33 19.26
CA THR A 127 11.57 -18.12 18.78
C THR A 127 12.41 -18.65 19.92
N ALA A 128 12.54 -17.89 21.02
CA ALA A 128 13.19 -18.37 22.24
C ALA A 128 12.41 -19.51 22.90
N ILE A 129 11.08 -19.47 22.88
CA ILE A 129 10.22 -20.56 23.42
C ILE A 129 10.30 -21.82 22.54
N ARG A 130 10.55 -21.69 21.23
CA ARG A 130 10.61 -22.85 20.31
C ARG A 130 11.98 -23.55 20.29
N GLN A 131 12.98 -23.01 20.98
CA GLN A 131 14.34 -23.58 21.08
C GLN A 131 14.67 -24.14 22.47
N LEU A 132 13.69 -24.20 23.37
CA LEU A 132 13.76 -24.94 24.64
C LEU A 132 13.03 -26.27 24.51
#